data_AF-A0A3B1JT39-F1
#
_entry.id   AF-A0A3B1JT39-F1
#
_cell.length_a   1.000
_cell.length_b   1.000
_cell.length_c   1.000
_cell.angle_alpha   90.00
_cell.angle_beta   90.00
_cell.angle_gamma   90.00
#
_symmetry.space_group_name_H-M   'P 1'
#
loop_
_entity.id
_entity.type
_entity.pdbx_description
1 polymer ?
#
loop_
_entity_poly.entity_id
_entity_poly.type
_entity_poly.pdbx_seq_one_letter_code
_entity_poly.pdbx_strand_id
1 'polypeptide(L)'
;MTRDEGIQRLSFCFQWREFEGDEQRQYLHQEFVYENVMYSVKRGLPWSSVAQVASMTKELLPELKGLERSEVISLIRTRLSQHQLQLSPAHRAVLYDFILEIHIPPHPPPLCEGTDVVVWEKQQALRELTAAEAEKQSELQRLREQAETELMAKLQERLGDLLVENRLDRQEVQTTVRTFLQSQGEFFKDNLEKEIRTVQELLEIKMRQKSLLGRGPSSNTSSFSEKLSVPSSTKVKKSKK
;
A
#
# COMPACT_ATOMS: atom_id res chain seq x y z
N MET A 1 -28.65 -0.02 9.95
CA MET A 1 -27.82 -1.03 10.61
C MET A 1 -26.53 -1.12 9.83
N THR A 2 -25.41 -0.87 10.47
CA THR A 2 -24.09 -0.91 9.82
C THR A 2 -23.63 -2.36 9.64
N ARG A 3 -22.63 -2.58 8.77
CA ARG A 3 -22.06 -3.92 8.52
C ARG A 3 -21.51 -4.54 9.80
N ASP A 4 -20.77 -3.74 10.59
CA ASP A 4 -20.13 -4.20 11.82
C ASP A 4 -21.15 -4.54 12.92
N GLU A 5 -22.23 -3.76 13.05
CA GLU A 5 -23.36 -4.10 13.92
C GLU A 5 -23.99 -5.44 13.50
N GLY A 6 -24.05 -5.71 12.20
CA GLY A 6 -24.58 -6.95 11.63
C GLY A 6 -23.75 -8.16 12.01
N ILE A 7 -22.43 -8.05 11.83
CA ILE A 7 -21.45 -9.07 12.19
C ILE A 7 -21.51 -9.35 13.70
N GLN A 8 -21.55 -8.30 14.53
CA GLN A 8 -21.67 -8.45 15.98
C GLN A 8 -22.96 -9.15 16.41
N ARG A 9 -24.11 -8.83 15.81
CA ARG A 9 -25.36 -9.53 16.14
C ARG A 9 -25.33 -11.00 15.71
N LEU A 10 -24.75 -11.29 14.54
CA LEU A 10 -24.58 -12.65 14.06
C LEU A 10 -23.61 -13.43 14.94
N SER A 11 -22.57 -12.79 15.47
CA SER A 11 -21.57 -13.45 16.30
C SER A 11 -22.18 -13.99 17.59
N PHE A 12 -23.17 -13.31 18.19
CA PHE A 12 -23.92 -13.81 19.35
C PHE A 12 -24.72 -15.09 19.08
N CYS A 13 -25.04 -15.42 17.82
CA CYS A 13 -25.80 -16.62 17.47
C CYS A 13 -24.93 -17.89 17.43
N PHE A 14 -23.60 -17.76 17.47
CA PHE A 14 -22.68 -18.88 17.29
C PHE A 14 -21.58 -18.90 18.36
N GLN A 15 -21.05 -20.09 18.63
CA GLN A 15 -19.82 -20.27 19.40
C GLN A 15 -18.63 -20.34 18.42
N TRP A 16 -17.74 -19.35 18.49
CA TRP A 16 -16.56 -19.19 17.64
C TRP A 16 -15.31 -19.72 18.36
N ARG A 17 -15.14 -21.04 18.41
CA ARG A 17 -14.01 -21.69 19.12
C ARG A 17 -12.85 -22.04 18.21
N GLU A 18 -13.07 -21.99 16.89
CA GLU A 18 -12.15 -22.50 15.87
C GLU A 18 -10.91 -21.61 15.68
N PHE A 19 -10.99 -20.34 16.07
CA PHE A 19 -9.91 -19.34 15.99
C PHE A 19 -9.70 -18.59 17.32
N GLU A 20 -10.03 -19.23 18.44
CA GLU A 20 -9.89 -18.64 19.78
C GLU A 20 -8.42 -18.23 20.04
N GLY A 21 -8.19 -16.95 20.36
CA GLY A 21 -6.85 -16.37 20.53
C GLY A 21 -6.27 -15.63 19.32
N ASP A 22 -6.95 -15.65 18.16
CA ASP A 22 -6.58 -14.89 16.96
C ASP A 22 -7.77 -14.02 16.52
N GLU A 23 -7.87 -12.82 17.11
CA GLU A 23 -9.02 -11.91 16.90
C GLU A 23 -9.22 -11.54 15.43
N GLN A 24 -8.13 -11.40 14.66
CA GLN A 24 -8.19 -11.04 13.26
C GLN A 24 -8.77 -12.19 12.41
N ARG A 25 -8.32 -13.43 12.62
CA ARG A 25 -8.89 -14.59 11.92
C ARG A 25 -10.34 -14.86 12.35
N GLN A 26 -10.65 -14.67 13.62
CA GLN A 26 -12.01 -14.79 14.12
C GLN A 26 -12.94 -13.76 13.47
N TYR A 27 -12.50 -12.51 13.34
CA TYR A 27 -13.27 -11.46 12.65
C TYR A 27 -13.51 -11.81 11.17
N LEU A 28 -12.48 -12.26 10.46
CA LEU A 28 -12.61 -12.70 9.06
C LEU A 28 -13.59 -13.88 8.91
N HIS A 29 -13.61 -14.81 9.88
CA HIS A 29 -14.58 -15.90 9.89
C HIS A 29 -16.01 -15.39 10.08
N GLN A 30 -16.22 -14.46 11.02
CA GLN A 30 -17.52 -13.85 11.25
C GLN A 30 -18.01 -13.05 10.03
N GLU A 31 -17.11 -12.30 9.40
CA GLU A 31 -17.36 -11.55 8.17
C GLU A 31 -17.77 -12.49 7.03
N PHE A 32 -17.06 -13.61 6.84
CA PHE A 32 -17.41 -14.61 5.83
C PHE A 32 -18.83 -15.14 5.99
N VAL A 33 -19.21 -15.54 7.21
CA VAL A 33 -20.57 -16.04 7.48
C VAL A 33 -21.60 -14.93 7.24
N TYR A 34 -21.29 -13.70 7.68
CA TYR A 34 -22.18 -12.55 7.48
C TYR A 34 -22.43 -12.24 5.99
N GLU A 35 -21.39 -12.22 5.16
CA GLU A 35 -21.55 -11.95 3.72
C GLU A 35 -22.43 -13.01 3.03
N ASN A 36 -22.27 -14.28 3.39
CA ASN A 36 -23.10 -15.36 2.87
C ASN A 36 -24.57 -15.27 3.32
N VAL A 37 -24.79 -14.86 4.57
CA VAL A 37 -26.13 -14.59 5.11
C VAL A 37 -26.77 -13.42 4.38
N MET A 38 -26.05 -12.30 4.25
CA MET A 38 -26.55 -11.11 3.56
C MET A 38 -26.82 -11.36 2.09
N TYR A 39 -25.98 -12.14 1.43
CA TYR A 39 -26.21 -12.58 0.06
C TYR A 39 -27.49 -13.41 -0.05
N SER A 40 -27.71 -14.37 0.85
CA SER A 40 -28.92 -15.20 0.89
C SER A 40 -30.19 -14.35 1.09
N VAL A 41 -30.14 -13.37 1.99
CA VAL A 41 -31.24 -12.42 2.22
C VAL A 41 -31.51 -11.57 0.96
N LYS A 42 -30.47 -11.02 0.32
CA LYS A 42 -30.59 -10.25 -0.92
C LYS A 42 -31.20 -11.06 -2.07
N ARG A 43 -30.94 -12.36 -2.12
CA ARG A 43 -31.50 -13.29 -3.11
C ARG A 43 -32.94 -13.72 -2.77
N GLY A 44 -33.50 -13.28 -1.65
CA GLY A 44 -34.89 -13.56 -1.26
C GLY A 44 -35.11 -14.97 -0.71
N LEU A 45 -34.08 -15.61 -0.15
CA LEU A 45 -34.23 -16.94 0.44
C LEU A 45 -35.11 -16.88 1.71
N PRO A 46 -35.92 -17.92 1.99
CA PRO A 46 -36.64 -18.04 3.25
C PRO A 46 -35.70 -18.01 4.46
N TRP A 47 -36.16 -17.45 5.59
CA TRP A 47 -35.34 -17.34 6.80
C TRP A 47 -34.80 -18.68 7.33
N SER A 48 -35.53 -19.78 7.15
CA SER A 48 -35.06 -21.12 7.48
C SER A 48 -33.84 -21.53 6.64
N SER A 49 -33.85 -21.20 5.35
CA SER A 49 -32.73 -21.41 4.43
C SER A 49 -31.55 -20.49 4.76
N VAL A 50 -31.81 -19.22 5.11
CA VAL A 50 -30.76 -18.27 5.52
C VAL A 50 -30.05 -18.76 6.78
N ALA A 51 -30.78 -19.27 7.77
CA ALA A 51 -30.20 -19.85 8.98
C ALA A 51 -29.34 -21.09 8.66
N GLN A 52 -29.79 -21.96 7.76
CA GLN A 52 -29.01 -23.11 7.30
C GLN A 52 -27.73 -22.69 6.57
N VAL A 53 -27.79 -21.63 5.75
CA VAL A 53 -26.59 -21.07 5.11
C VAL A 53 -25.61 -20.54 6.16
N ALA A 54 -26.09 -19.84 7.19
CA ALA A 54 -25.23 -19.35 8.27
C ALA A 54 -24.50 -20.48 9.00
N SER A 55 -25.22 -21.54 9.39
CA SER A 55 -24.63 -22.71 10.06
C SER A 55 -23.60 -23.42 9.16
N MET A 56 -23.95 -23.64 7.89
CA MET A 56 -23.07 -24.34 6.96
C MET A 56 -21.80 -23.55 6.65
N THR A 57 -21.89 -22.24 6.42
CA THR A 57 -20.69 -21.43 6.13
C THR A 57 -19.80 -21.26 7.35
N LYS A 58 -20.40 -21.25 8.55
CA LYS A 58 -19.67 -21.28 9.82
C LYS A 58 -18.81 -22.54 9.95
N GLU A 59 -19.34 -23.70 9.58
CA GLU A 59 -18.63 -24.99 9.59
C GLU A 59 -17.66 -25.16 8.42
N LEU A 60 -17.96 -24.55 7.27
CA LEU A 60 -17.18 -24.69 6.05
C LEU A 60 -15.78 -24.07 6.16
N LEU A 61 -15.67 -22.84 6.66
CA LEU A 61 -14.40 -22.08 6.60
C LEU A 61 -13.23 -22.79 7.30
N PRO A 62 -13.37 -23.36 8.51
CA PRO A 62 -12.30 -24.11 9.16
C PRO A 62 -11.84 -25.34 8.34
N GLU A 63 -12.76 -26.00 7.64
CA GLU A 63 -12.47 -27.18 6.81
C GLU A 63 -11.74 -26.82 5.51
N LEU A 64 -11.83 -25.58 5.04
CA LEU A 64 -11.12 -25.13 3.84
C LEU A 64 -9.60 -24.96 4.06
N LYS A 65 -9.15 -24.92 5.31
CA LYS A 65 -7.76 -24.61 5.64
C LYS A 65 -6.81 -25.72 5.17
N GLY A 66 -5.89 -25.37 4.28
CA GLY A 66 -4.82 -26.25 3.82
C GLY A 66 -5.23 -27.25 2.73
N LEU A 67 -6.43 -27.12 2.17
CA LEU A 67 -6.89 -27.93 1.04
C LEU A 67 -6.41 -27.36 -0.30
N GLU A 68 -6.20 -28.23 -1.28
CA GLU A 68 -5.95 -27.83 -2.67
C GLU A 68 -7.24 -27.35 -3.35
N ARG A 69 -7.09 -26.60 -4.45
CA ARG A 69 -8.23 -26.00 -5.18
C ARG A 69 -9.31 -27.01 -5.57
N SER A 70 -8.91 -28.18 -6.07
CA SER A 70 -9.82 -29.25 -6.47
C SER A 70 -10.62 -29.80 -5.29
N GLU A 71 -9.98 -29.91 -4.13
CA GLU A 71 -10.57 -30.39 -2.88
C GLU A 71 -11.55 -29.37 -2.30
N VAL A 72 -11.19 -28.08 -2.29
CA VAL A 72 -12.07 -26.97 -1.88
C VAL A 72 -13.36 -26.97 -2.71
N ILE A 73 -13.24 -27.04 -4.04
CA ILE A 73 -14.38 -27.07 -4.95
C ILE A 73 -15.28 -28.29 -4.67
N SER A 74 -14.67 -29.47 -4.46
CA SER A 74 -15.40 -30.70 -4.14
C SER A 74 -16.14 -30.60 -2.81
N LEU A 75 -15.48 -30.06 -1.79
CA LEU A 75 -16.04 -29.92 -0.45
C LEU A 75 -17.22 -28.94 -0.42
N ILE A 76 -17.09 -27.77 -1.03
CA ILE A 76 -18.18 -26.78 -1.12
C ILE A 76 -19.38 -27.38 -1.86
N ARG A 77 -19.14 -28.05 -3.00
CA ARG A 77 -20.21 -28.71 -3.76
C ARG A 77 -20.91 -29.79 -2.94
N THR A 78 -20.13 -30.55 -2.18
CA THR A 78 -20.66 -31.60 -1.30
C THR A 78 -21.53 -31.00 -0.22
N ARG A 79 -21.03 -30.00 0.53
CA ARG A 79 -21.77 -29.31 1.61
C ARG A 79 -23.06 -28.67 1.11
N LEU A 80 -23.06 -28.03 -0.05
CA LEU A 80 -24.27 -27.46 -0.65
C LEU A 80 -25.26 -28.52 -1.14
N SER A 81 -24.79 -29.71 -1.52
CA SER A 81 -25.63 -30.81 -1.99
C SER A 81 -26.16 -31.69 -0.86
N GLN A 82 -25.66 -31.52 0.37
CA GLN A 82 -26.13 -32.27 1.53
C GLN A 82 -27.59 -31.93 1.83
N HIS A 83 -28.37 -32.97 2.16
CA HIS A 83 -29.81 -32.88 2.43
C HIS A 83 -30.19 -31.98 3.63
N GLN A 84 -29.22 -31.50 4.39
CA GLN A 84 -29.43 -30.56 5.49
C GLN A 84 -29.78 -29.15 5.00
N LEU A 85 -29.26 -28.74 3.83
CA LEU A 85 -29.65 -27.51 3.17
C LEU A 85 -30.83 -27.79 2.26
N GLN A 86 -32.04 -27.54 2.77
CA GLN A 86 -33.32 -27.64 2.03
C GLN A 86 -33.42 -26.49 1.01
N LEU A 87 -32.44 -26.40 0.12
CA LEU A 87 -32.29 -25.37 -0.89
C LEU A 87 -32.71 -25.91 -2.25
N SER A 88 -33.40 -25.08 -3.03
CA SER A 88 -33.69 -25.40 -4.42
C SER A 88 -32.38 -25.53 -5.23
N PRO A 89 -32.36 -26.32 -6.31
CA PRO A 89 -31.19 -26.44 -7.19
C PRO A 89 -30.65 -25.09 -7.68
N ALA A 90 -31.54 -24.13 -7.98
CA ALA A 90 -31.16 -22.79 -8.43
C ALA A 90 -30.44 -21.99 -7.33
N HIS A 91 -30.93 -22.04 -6.09
CA HIS A 91 -30.29 -21.35 -4.97
C HIS A 91 -28.92 -21.95 -4.63
N ARG A 92 -28.76 -23.28 -4.77
CA ARG A 92 -27.46 -23.94 -4.57
C ARG A 92 -26.42 -23.50 -5.58
N ALA A 93 -26.77 -23.43 -6.86
CA ALA A 93 -25.84 -23.00 -7.91
C ALA A 93 -25.35 -21.57 -7.69
N VAL A 94 -26.27 -20.69 -7.30
CA VAL A 94 -26.03 -19.28 -7.00
C VAL A 94 -25.12 -19.09 -5.77
N LEU A 95 -25.35 -19.85 -4.69
CA LEU A 95 -24.50 -19.81 -3.51
C LEU A 95 -23.12 -20.42 -3.76
N TYR A 96 -23.05 -21.48 -4.56
CA TYR A 96 -21.80 -22.10 -4.98
C TYR A 96 -20.91 -21.10 -5.73
N ASP A 97 -21.46 -20.37 -6.68
CA ASP A 97 -20.76 -19.34 -7.45
C ASP A 97 -20.21 -18.23 -6.53
N PHE A 98 -21.07 -17.71 -5.65
CA PHE A 98 -20.70 -16.66 -4.69
C PHE A 98 -19.62 -17.09 -3.70
N ILE A 99 -19.71 -18.30 -3.12
CA ILE A 99 -18.70 -18.79 -2.16
C ILE A 99 -17.34 -18.99 -2.84
N LEU A 100 -17.32 -19.42 -4.10
CA LEU A 100 -16.08 -19.58 -4.86
C LEU A 100 -15.45 -18.25 -5.28
N GLU A 101 -16.27 -17.23 -5.54
CA GLU A 101 -15.78 -15.89 -5.89
C GLU A 101 -15.06 -15.21 -4.70
N ILE A 102 -15.47 -15.53 -3.47
CA ILE A 102 -15.00 -14.82 -2.25
C ILE A 102 -13.67 -15.35 -1.68
N HIS A 103 -13.19 -16.55 -2.03
CA HIS A 103 -12.16 -17.20 -1.19
C HIS A 103 -10.92 -17.80 -1.85
N ILE A 104 -10.38 -17.21 -2.92
CA ILE A 104 -9.02 -17.58 -3.32
C ILE A 104 -8.20 -16.33 -3.64
N PRO A 105 -7.40 -15.83 -2.67
CA PRO A 105 -6.27 -14.99 -3.01
C PRO A 105 -5.48 -15.70 -4.11
N PRO A 106 -5.15 -15.03 -5.23
CA PRO A 106 -4.34 -15.64 -6.27
C PRO A 106 -3.08 -16.25 -5.64
N HIS A 107 -2.71 -17.45 -6.09
CA HIS A 107 -1.56 -18.16 -5.52
C HIS A 107 -0.36 -17.20 -5.51
N PRO A 108 0.31 -17.00 -4.37
CA PRO A 108 1.45 -16.10 -4.32
C PRO A 108 2.49 -16.60 -5.34
N PRO A 109 3.08 -15.70 -6.13
CA PRO A 109 4.16 -16.06 -7.04
C PRO A 109 5.28 -16.82 -6.30
N PRO A 110 6.05 -17.66 -6.99
CA PRO A 110 7.14 -18.39 -6.36
C PRO A 110 8.15 -17.43 -5.73
N LEU A 111 8.81 -17.84 -4.65
CA LEU A 111 9.75 -16.99 -3.89
C LEU A 111 10.92 -16.45 -4.75
N CYS A 112 11.28 -17.12 -5.84
CA CYS A 112 12.29 -16.64 -6.78
C CYS A 112 11.87 -15.40 -7.57
N GLU A 113 10.58 -15.10 -7.62
CA GLU A 113 10.03 -13.85 -8.18
C GLU A 113 9.94 -12.74 -7.11
N GLY A 114 10.21 -13.08 -5.84
CA GLY A 114 10.28 -12.14 -4.74
C GLY A 114 11.49 -11.21 -4.89
N THR A 115 11.30 -9.93 -4.54
CA THR A 115 12.43 -9.02 -4.35
C THR A 115 13.01 -9.25 -2.96
N ASP A 116 14.33 -9.46 -2.87
CA ASP A 116 15.03 -9.55 -1.59
C ASP A 116 14.73 -8.29 -0.74
N VAL A 117 14.53 -8.48 0.56
CA VAL A 117 14.12 -7.40 1.48
C VAL A 117 15.12 -6.23 1.43
N VAL A 118 16.42 -6.50 1.37
CA VAL A 118 17.46 -5.47 1.31
C VAL A 118 17.40 -4.71 -0.03
N VAL A 119 17.10 -5.42 -1.12
CA VAL A 119 16.90 -4.81 -2.44
C VAL A 119 15.66 -3.94 -2.44
N TRP A 120 14.56 -4.41 -1.86
CA TRP A 120 13.30 -3.68 -1.77
C TRP A 120 13.44 -2.42 -0.91
N GLU A 121 14.09 -2.52 0.26
CA GLU A 121 14.37 -1.39 1.15
C GLU A 121 15.26 -0.35 0.46
N LYS A 122 16.30 -0.79 -0.25
CA LYS A 122 17.16 0.10 -1.04
C LYS A 122 16.36 0.80 -2.14
N GLN A 123 15.51 0.08 -2.86
CA GLN A 123 14.65 0.65 -3.90
C GLN A 123 13.65 1.65 -3.31
N GLN A 124 13.12 1.38 -2.12
CA GLN A 124 12.19 2.29 -1.46
C GLN A 124 12.88 3.56 -0.98
N ALA A 125 14.03 3.43 -0.31
CA ALA A 125 14.84 4.58 0.09
C ALA A 125 15.25 5.43 -1.12
N LEU A 126 15.54 4.82 -2.27
CA LEU A 126 15.84 5.54 -3.50
C LEU A 126 14.61 6.31 -4.02
N ARG A 127 13.43 5.69 -4.02
CA ARG A 127 12.16 6.35 -4.40
C ARG A 127 11.86 7.57 -3.52
N GLU A 128 12.02 7.42 -2.21
CA GLU A 128 11.83 8.52 -1.25
C GLU A 128 12.82 9.65 -1.49
N LEU A 129 14.11 9.34 -1.70
CA LEU A 129 15.11 10.37 -2.00
C LEU A 129 14.88 11.05 -3.36
N THR A 130 14.43 10.33 -4.38
CA THR A 130 14.07 10.93 -5.68
C THR A 130 12.85 11.84 -5.56
N ALA A 131 11.85 11.45 -4.76
CA ALA A 131 10.69 12.31 -4.48
C ALA A 131 11.12 13.59 -3.74
N ALA A 132 11.94 13.45 -2.69
CA ALA A 132 12.47 14.59 -1.94
C ALA A 132 13.36 15.51 -2.80
N GLU A 133 14.14 14.95 -3.72
CA GLU A 133 14.92 15.75 -4.68
C GLU A 133 14.01 16.59 -5.59
N ALA A 134 12.95 15.98 -6.14
CA ALA A 134 12.00 16.67 -7.01
C ALA A 134 11.23 17.77 -6.26
N GLU A 135 10.86 17.52 -5.01
CA GLU A 135 10.26 18.53 -4.13
C GLU A 135 11.21 19.72 -3.93
N LYS A 136 12.49 19.47 -3.59
CA LYS A 136 13.48 20.53 -3.38
C LYS A 136 13.80 21.32 -4.65
N GLN A 137 13.82 20.65 -5.82
CA GLN A 137 13.95 21.33 -7.11
C GLN A 137 12.75 22.25 -7.40
N SER A 138 11.54 21.80 -7.06
CA SER A 138 10.32 22.59 -7.22
C SER A 138 10.30 23.78 -6.27
N GLU A 139 10.74 23.59 -5.01
CA GLU A 139 10.91 24.68 -4.03
C GLU A 139 11.90 25.74 -4.54
N LEU A 140 13.03 25.30 -5.09
CA LEU A 140 14.04 26.19 -5.67
C LEU A 140 13.49 26.99 -6.85
N GLN A 141 12.77 26.34 -7.76
CA GLN A 141 12.12 27.02 -8.88
C GLN A 141 11.10 28.04 -8.39
N ARG A 142 10.27 27.67 -7.39
CA ARG A 142 9.29 28.56 -6.79
C ARG A 142 9.92 29.79 -6.15
N LEU A 143 11.06 29.65 -5.45
CA LEU A 143 11.78 30.79 -4.87
C LEU A 143 12.28 31.77 -5.95
N ARG A 144 12.70 31.26 -7.10
CA ARG A 144 13.12 32.12 -8.23
C ARG A 144 11.95 32.87 -8.85
N GLU A 145 10.86 32.15 -9.15
CA GLU A 145 9.63 32.75 -9.68
C GLU A 145 9.04 33.76 -8.69
N GLN A 146 9.08 33.47 -7.39
CA GLN A 146 8.65 34.39 -6.34
C GLN A 146 9.50 35.67 -6.33
N ALA A 147 10.81 35.58 -6.51
CA ALA A 147 11.67 36.75 -6.54
C ALA A 147 11.39 37.65 -7.75
N GLU A 148 11.16 37.05 -8.93
CA GLU A 148 10.81 37.77 -10.14
C GLU A 148 9.44 38.45 -10.02
N THR A 149 8.44 37.72 -9.53
CA THR A 149 7.07 38.25 -9.36
C THR A 149 6.99 39.34 -8.30
N GLU A 150 7.68 39.20 -7.17
CA GLU A 150 7.73 40.23 -6.13
C GLU A 150 8.37 41.52 -6.65
N LEU A 151 9.49 41.42 -7.38
CA LEU A 151 10.13 42.58 -7.99
C LEU A 151 9.19 43.29 -8.96
N MET A 152 8.54 42.54 -9.86
CA MET A 152 7.60 43.12 -10.83
C MET A 152 6.38 43.76 -10.15
N ALA A 153 5.78 43.08 -9.18
CA ALA A 153 4.62 43.59 -8.44
C ALA A 153 4.95 44.86 -7.68
N LYS A 154 6.09 44.89 -6.98
CA LYS A 154 6.57 46.06 -6.23
C LYS A 154 6.93 47.24 -7.14
N LEU A 155 7.48 46.99 -8.33
CA LEU A 155 7.72 48.03 -9.33
C LEU A 155 6.40 48.62 -9.86
N GLN A 156 5.40 47.77 -10.15
CA GLN A 156 4.09 48.22 -10.60
C GLN A 156 3.34 49.02 -9.54
N GLU A 157 3.36 48.56 -8.28
CA GLU A 157 2.81 49.26 -7.12
C GLU A 157 3.42 50.67 -7.01
N ARG A 158 4.76 50.76 -6.99
CA ARG A 158 5.46 52.04 -6.87
C ARG A 158 5.23 53.00 -8.04
N LEU A 159 5.19 52.47 -9.27
CA LEU A 159 4.89 53.29 -10.45
C LEU A 159 3.44 53.82 -10.40
N GLY A 160 2.49 53.00 -9.92
CA GLY A 160 1.10 53.39 -9.70
C GLY A 160 0.95 54.51 -8.67
N ASP A 161 1.61 54.40 -7.51
CA ASP A 161 1.59 55.41 -6.45
C ASP A 161 2.10 56.77 -6.98
N LEU A 162 3.22 56.77 -7.71
CA LEU A 162 3.81 57.97 -8.28
C LEU A 162 2.93 58.63 -9.35
N LEU A 163 2.17 57.84 -10.12
CA LEU A 163 1.22 58.33 -11.12
C LEU A 163 -0.01 58.98 -10.46
N VAL A 164 -0.47 58.45 -9.33
CA VAL A 164 -1.64 58.96 -8.59
C VAL A 164 -1.30 60.23 -7.80
N GLU A 165 -0.11 60.30 -7.20
CA GLU A 165 0.25 61.41 -6.31
C GLU A 165 0.54 62.72 -7.06
N ASN A 166 0.91 62.70 -8.34
CA ASN A 166 1.11 63.86 -9.25
C ASN A 166 1.84 65.09 -8.62
N ARG A 167 2.65 64.86 -7.58
CA ARG A 167 3.45 65.85 -6.85
C ARG A 167 4.87 65.30 -6.77
N LEU A 168 5.68 65.63 -7.77
CA LEU A 168 7.06 65.17 -7.86
C LEU A 168 7.99 66.15 -7.11
N ASP A 169 7.86 66.24 -5.79
CA ASP A 169 8.91 66.89 -5.01
C ASP A 169 10.17 66.02 -5.00
N ARG A 170 11.33 66.65 -5.18
CA ARG A 170 12.62 65.95 -5.28
C ARG A 170 12.92 65.12 -4.03
N GLN A 171 12.52 65.61 -2.86
CA GLN A 171 12.81 64.97 -1.59
C GLN A 171 11.93 63.74 -1.37
N GLU A 172 10.67 63.80 -1.78
CA GLU A 172 9.70 62.68 -1.72
C GLU A 172 10.08 61.53 -2.68
N VAL A 173 10.54 61.85 -3.89
CA VAL A 173 11.06 60.83 -4.81
C VAL A 173 12.31 60.16 -4.23
N GLN A 174 13.20 60.92 -3.61
CA GLN A 174 14.43 60.38 -3.03
C GLN A 174 14.16 59.44 -1.85
N THR A 175 13.20 59.76 -0.98
CA THR A 175 12.80 58.89 0.14
C THR A 175 12.10 57.63 -0.36
N THR A 176 11.23 57.73 -1.36
CA THR A 176 10.55 56.59 -1.98
C THR A 176 11.52 55.62 -2.64
N VAL A 177 12.50 56.12 -3.42
CA VAL A 177 13.54 55.27 -4.01
C VAL A 177 14.39 54.60 -2.93
N ARG A 178 14.79 55.34 -1.88
CA ARG A 178 15.59 54.78 -0.79
C ARG A 178 14.86 53.65 -0.06
N THR A 179 13.60 53.87 0.31
CA THR A 179 12.79 52.86 1.01
C THR A 179 12.50 51.66 0.14
N PHE A 180 12.23 51.86 -1.15
CA PHE A 180 12.09 50.77 -2.12
C PHE A 180 13.36 49.91 -2.20
N LEU A 181 14.52 50.54 -2.43
CA LEU A 181 15.81 49.83 -2.51
C LEU A 181 16.14 49.07 -1.22
N GLN A 182 15.82 49.64 -0.06
CA GLN A 182 15.99 48.96 1.23
C GLN A 182 15.08 47.73 1.34
N SER A 183 13.79 47.88 1.08
CA SER A 183 12.83 46.76 1.15
C SER A 183 13.15 45.64 0.15
N GLN A 184 13.58 45.99 -1.06
CA GLN A 184 14.01 45.03 -2.07
C GLN A 184 15.31 44.34 -1.67
N GLY A 185 16.28 45.09 -1.13
CA GLY A 185 17.53 44.53 -0.63
C GLY A 185 17.31 43.50 0.48
N GLU A 186 16.41 43.79 1.43
CA GLU A 186 16.03 42.86 2.50
C GLU A 186 15.33 41.61 1.94
N PHE A 187 14.35 41.79 1.05
CA PHE A 187 13.65 40.68 0.42
C PHE A 187 14.59 39.76 -0.38
N PHE A 188 15.45 40.33 -1.24
CA PHE A 188 16.41 39.55 -2.03
C PHE A 188 17.43 38.82 -1.14
N LYS A 189 17.89 39.46 -0.06
CA LYS A 189 18.77 38.81 0.92
C LYS A 189 18.08 37.59 1.52
N ASP A 190 16.87 37.74 2.04
CA ASP A 190 16.11 36.64 2.65
C ASP A 190 15.82 35.52 1.63
N ASN A 191 15.53 35.88 0.38
CA ASN A 191 15.29 34.92 -0.69
C ASN A 191 16.57 34.14 -1.05
N LEU A 192 17.70 34.82 -1.19
CA LEU A 192 19.01 34.19 -1.44
C LEU A 192 19.42 33.28 -0.28
N GLU A 193 19.19 33.69 0.97
CA GLU A 193 19.44 32.85 2.14
C GLU A 193 18.60 31.57 2.12
N LYS A 194 17.33 31.65 1.70
CA LYS A 194 16.48 30.46 1.48
C LYS A 194 17.01 29.60 0.34
N GLU A 195 17.37 30.21 -0.79
CA GLU A 195 17.90 29.51 -1.97
C GLU A 195 19.17 28.72 -1.63
N ILE A 196 20.11 29.35 -0.91
CA ILE A 196 21.35 28.71 -0.45
C ILE A 196 21.04 27.49 0.43
N ARG A 197 20.11 27.62 1.39
CA ARG A 197 19.71 26.48 2.25
C ARG A 197 19.09 25.36 1.44
N THR A 198 18.17 25.66 0.53
CA THR A 198 17.53 24.65 -0.33
C THR A 198 18.56 23.94 -1.21
N VAL A 199 19.55 24.66 -1.75
CA VAL A 199 20.64 24.07 -2.54
C VAL A 199 21.55 23.18 -1.70
N GLN A 200 21.84 23.56 -0.45
CA GLN A 200 22.61 22.73 0.48
C GLN A 200 21.88 21.42 0.79
N GLU A 201 20.58 21.49 1.11
CA GLU A 201 19.74 20.31 1.34
C GLU A 201 19.67 19.41 0.10
N LEU A 202 19.50 20.01 -1.09
CA LEU A 202 19.49 19.28 -2.37
C LEU A 202 20.82 18.53 -2.61
N LEU A 203 21.95 19.15 -2.27
CA LEU A 203 23.26 18.52 -2.39
C LEU A 203 23.37 17.32 -1.44
N GLU A 204 22.91 17.44 -0.19
CA GLU A 204 22.89 16.34 0.76
C GLU A 204 22.05 15.16 0.25
N ILE A 205 20.86 15.42 -0.31
CA ILE A 205 19.99 14.40 -0.88
C ILE A 205 20.70 13.68 -2.03
N LYS A 206 21.30 14.42 -2.97
CA LYS A 206 22.07 13.86 -4.08
C LYS A 206 23.27 13.03 -3.60
N MET A 207 23.95 13.45 -2.54
CA MET A 207 25.04 12.67 -1.94
C MET A 207 24.53 11.35 -1.36
N ARG A 208 23.38 11.36 -0.65
CA ARG A 208 22.75 10.14 -0.11
C ARG A 208 22.34 9.18 -1.24
N GLN A 209 21.73 9.68 -2.32
CA GLN A 209 21.42 8.88 -3.51
C GLN A 209 22.69 8.24 -4.10
N LYS A 210 23.76 9.01 -4.26
CA LYS A 210 25.03 8.51 -4.81
C LYS A 210 25.68 7.47 -3.90
N SER A 211 25.55 7.60 -2.58
CA SER A 211 26.04 6.60 -1.62
C SER A 211 25.27 5.28 -1.73
N LEU A 212 23.93 5.35 -1.89
CA LEU A 212 23.09 4.17 -2.11
C LEU A 212 23.37 3.48 -3.45
N LEU A 213 23.63 4.25 -4.51
CA LEU A 213 23.95 3.72 -5.85
C LEU A 213 25.41 3.24 -5.97
N GLY A 214 26.35 3.94 -5.32
CA GLY A 214 27.80 3.77 -5.46
C GLY A 214 28.39 2.56 -4.73
N ARG A 215 27.61 1.89 -3.87
CA ARG A 215 27.96 0.56 -3.35
C ARG A 215 27.38 -0.51 -4.29
N GLY A 216 27.95 -0.61 -5.48
CA GLY A 216 27.79 -1.76 -6.39
C GLY A 216 28.59 -2.97 -5.89
N PRO A 217 28.23 -4.21 -6.29
CA PRO A 217 28.58 -5.44 -5.59
C PRO A 217 30.08 -5.70 -5.62
N SER A 218 30.70 -5.79 -4.44
CA SER A 218 31.94 -6.54 -4.27
C SER A 218 31.65 -7.97 -4.73
N SER A 219 32.27 -8.37 -5.82
CA SER A 219 32.28 -9.70 -6.38
C SER A 219 32.76 -10.72 -5.35
N ASN A 220 31.84 -11.26 -4.56
CA ASN A 220 32.05 -12.50 -3.84
C ASN A 220 31.00 -13.50 -4.33
N THR A 221 31.21 -14.04 -5.53
CA THR A 221 30.70 -15.37 -5.86
C THR A 221 31.49 -16.37 -5.02
N SER A 222 31.10 -16.54 -3.75
CA SER A 222 31.52 -17.69 -2.95
C SER A 222 30.65 -18.86 -3.38
N SER A 223 31.22 -19.76 -4.19
CA SER A 223 30.60 -21.02 -4.56
C SER A 223 30.48 -21.90 -3.31
N PHE A 224 29.29 -21.93 -2.71
CA PHE A 224 28.96 -22.92 -1.70
C PHE A 224 28.26 -24.10 -2.39
N SER A 225 29.05 -25.00 -2.97
CA SER A 225 28.59 -26.33 -3.37
C SER A 225 28.89 -27.30 -2.24
N GLU A 226 28.02 -27.31 -1.23
CA GLU A 226 28.05 -28.29 -0.16
C GLU A 226 27.38 -29.58 -0.64
N LYS A 227 28.19 -30.48 -1.23
CA LYS A 227 27.78 -31.88 -1.43
C LYS A 227 27.86 -32.60 -0.09
N LEU A 228 26.72 -32.72 0.59
CA LEU A 228 26.52 -33.68 1.66
C LEU A 228 26.47 -35.10 1.08
N SER A 229 27.44 -35.89 1.50
CA SER A 229 27.61 -37.32 1.28
C SER A 229 26.47 -38.15 1.90
N VAL A 230 26.06 -39.22 1.22
CA VAL A 230 25.43 -40.38 1.85
C VAL A 230 26.34 -41.59 1.60
N PRO A 231 26.85 -42.29 2.63
CA PRO A 231 27.51 -43.57 2.46
C PRO A 231 26.50 -44.70 2.65
N SER A 232 26.37 -45.59 1.67
CA SER A 232 25.76 -46.90 1.89
C SER A 232 26.67 -48.00 1.35
N SER A 233 27.45 -48.59 2.25
CA SER A 233 28.05 -49.91 2.05
C SER A 233 27.09 -50.98 2.55
N THR A 234 26.65 -51.91 1.70
CA THR A 234 26.72 -53.35 1.99
C THR A 234 26.35 -54.23 0.79
N LYS A 235 27.35 -55.04 0.36
CA LYS A 235 27.32 -56.44 -0.17
C LYS A 235 26.39 -56.74 -1.37
N VAL A 236 26.80 -57.50 -2.39
CA VAL A 236 27.14 -58.94 -2.35
C VAL A 236 27.87 -59.37 -3.64
N LYS A 237 28.86 -60.27 -3.48
CA LYS A 237 29.55 -61.11 -4.49
C LYS A 237 28.62 -61.84 -5.48
N LYS A 238 29.00 -61.89 -6.76
CA LYS A 238 29.08 -63.09 -7.66
C LYS A 238 29.53 -62.63 -9.05
N SER A 239 30.73 -62.98 -9.52
CA SER A 239 31.13 -64.23 -10.20
C SER A 239 30.99 -64.19 -11.72
N LYS A 240 32.09 -64.59 -12.39
CA LYS A 240 32.27 -65.01 -13.80
C LYS A 240 32.22 -63.86 -14.83
N LYS A 241 33.13 -63.79 -15.80
CA LYS A 241 34.00 -64.80 -16.41
C LYS A 241 35.28 -64.13 -16.92
#